data_AF-A0A8H4XS50-F1
#
_entry.id   AF-A0A8H4XS50-F1
#
_cell.length_a   1.000
_cell.length_b   1.000
_cell.length_c   1.000
_cell.angle_alpha   90.00
_cell.angle_beta   90.00
_cell.angle_gamma   90.00
#
_symmetry.space_group_name_H-M   'P 1'
#
loop_
_entity.id
_entity.type
_entity.pdbx_description
1 polymer ?
#
loop_
_entity_poly.entity_id
_entity_poly.type
_entity_poly.pdbx_seq_one_letter_code
_entity_poly.pdbx_strand_id
1 'polypeptide(L)'
;MASTQSNGSDNAIARFGLVINNDDKYTESSFPVLDPITGSAVHLAPAATQQQAIQAVENAQRAFESWRETTPIKRREILNKAVQILQFRQDELVNAMVAETGAKKSWAAFNINTGIQFVMEGAGMVTQVKGELLQSNDE
;
A
#
# COMPACT_ATOMS: atom_id res chain seq x y z
N MET A 1 42.37 -5.19 -20.20
CA MET A 1 41.50 -5.18 -21.39
C MET A 1 40.45 -6.27 -21.23
N ALA A 2 39.23 -5.89 -20.87
CA ALA A 2 38.02 -6.68 -21.05
C ALA A 2 36.86 -5.69 -21.13
N SER A 3 36.73 -5.17 -22.35
CA SER A 3 35.59 -4.54 -23.01
C SER A 3 34.31 -4.36 -22.19
N THR A 4 34.01 -3.11 -21.86
CA THR A 4 32.65 -2.62 -21.63
C THR A 4 31.87 -2.76 -22.92
N GLN A 5 30.96 -3.74 -23.02
CA GLN A 5 29.90 -3.71 -24.02
C GLN A 5 28.71 -2.96 -23.41
N SER A 6 28.50 -1.73 -23.88
CA SER A 6 27.18 -1.11 -23.84
C SER A 6 26.30 -1.81 -24.89
N ASN A 7 25.14 -2.34 -24.51
CA ASN A 7 24.12 -2.74 -25.46
C ASN A 7 22.74 -2.69 -24.79
N GLY A 8 21.81 -1.96 -25.42
CA GLY A 8 20.37 -2.05 -25.19
C GLY A 8 19.86 -1.21 -24.02
N SER A 9 19.00 -0.23 -24.32
CA SER A 9 18.00 0.23 -23.35
C SER A 9 17.02 -0.92 -23.13
N ASP A 10 17.40 -1.90 -22.32
CA ASP A 10 16.49 -2.92 -21.79
C ASP A 10 15.50 -2.19 -20.88
N ASN A 11 14.35 -1.82 -21.46
CA ASN A 11 13.23 -1.28 -20.70
C ASN A 11 12.61 -2.46 -19.93
N ALA A 12 13.32 -2.94 -18.91
CA ALA A 12 12.91 -4.08 -18.11
C ALA A 12 11.59 -3.73 -17.42
N ILE A 13 10.57 -4.55 -17.64
CA ILE A 13 9.25 -4.41 -17.02
C ILE A 13 9.44 -4.40 -15.50
N ALA A 14 8.88 -3.38 -14.83
CA ALA A 14 9.00 -3.24 -13.39
C ALA A 14 8.48 -4.49 -12.67
N ARG A 15 9.19 -4.94 -11.63
CA ARG A 15 8.79 -6.08 -10.80
C ARG A 15 8.66 -5.62 -9.35
N PHE A 16 7.54 -5.94 -8.72
CA PHE A 16 7.29 -5.58 -7.32
C PHE A 16 7.46 -6.78 -6.39
N GLY A 17 7.90 -6.51 -5.16
CA GLY A 17 7.96 -7.48 -4.07
C GLY A 17 6.68 -7.47 -3.24
N LEU A 18 6.47 -8.54 -2.47
CA LEU A 18 5.50 -8.52 -1.36
C LEU A 18 6.09 -7.69 -0.22
N VAL A 19 5.33 -6.79 0.38
CA VAL A 19 5.78 -6.08 1.57
C VAL A 19 5.48 -6.92 2.81
N ILE A 20 6.50 -7.56 3.38
CA ILE A 20 6.38 -8.39 4.61
C ILE A 20 7.44 -7.93 5.60
N ASN A 21 7.00 -7.48 6.79
CA ASN A 21 7.88 -7.00 7.86
C ASN A 21 8.82 -5.87 7.44
N ASN A 22 8.29 -4.86 6.72
CA ASN A 22 9.02 -3.72 6.15
C ASN A 22 10.10 -4.06 5.10
N ASP A 23 10.14 -5.30 4.61
CA ASP A 23 11.02 -5.71 3.52
C ASP A 23 10.23 -6.05 2.26
N ASP A 24 10.78 -5.68 1.10
CA ASP A 24 10.33 -6.19 -0.20
C ASP A 24 10.81 -7.64 -0.37
N LYS A 25 9.88 -8.60 -0.25
CA LYS A 25 10.11 -10.03 -0.48
C LYS A 25 9.68 -10.42 -1.89
N TYR A 26 10.65 -10.60 -2.77
CA TYR A 26 10.40 -11.12 -4.11
C TYR A 26 10.05 -12.61 -4.07
N THR A 27 9.08 -13.00 -4.89
CA THR A 27 8.62 -14.39 -5.06
C THR A 27 9.38 -15.07 -6.18
N GLU A 28 9.45 -16.40 -6.20
CA GLU A 28 10.06 -17.15 -7.31
C GLU A 28 9.29 -16.91 -8.63
N SER A 29 7.97 -16.96 -8.57
CA SER A 29 7.07 -16.72 -9.69
C SER A 29 6.39 -15.35 -9.59
N SER A 30 6.05 -14.78 -10.75
CA SER A 30 5.30 -13.53 -10.89
C SER A 30 4.37 -13.64 -12.08
N PHE A 31 3.33 -12.81 -12.14
CA PHE A 31 2.41 -12.75 -13.27
C PHE A 31 2.31 -11.31 -13.80
N PRO A 32 2.12 -11.13 -15.12
CA PRO A 32 2.02 -9.80 -15.69
C PRO A 32 0.68 -9.16 -15.33
N VAL A 33 0.74 -7.89 -14.93
CA VAL A 33 -0.42 -7.00 -14.92
C VAL A 33 -0.47 -6.34 -16.28
N LEU A 34 -1.56 -6.57 -17.01
CA LEU A 34 -1.71 -6.12 -18.39
C LEU A 34 -2.52 -4.83 -18.44
N ASP A 35 -2.10 -3.92 -19.32
CA ASP A 35 -2.91 -2.79 -19.73
C ASP A 35 -4.11 -3.34 -20.53
N PRO A 36 -5.36 -3.11 -20.09
CA PRO A 36 -6.54 -3.66 -20.77
C PRO A 36 -6.82 -3.03 -22.14
N ILE A 37 -6.18 -1.90 -22.46
CA ILE A 37 -6.31 -1.21 -23.75
C ILE A 37 -5.31 -1.77 -24.77
N THR A 38 -4.05 -1.92 -24.37
CA THR A 38 -2.96 -2.32 -25.29
C THR A 38 -2.59 -3.81 -25.21
N GLY A 39 -2.99 -4.50 -24.14
CA GLY A 39 -2.57 -5.87 -23.84
C GLY A 39 -1.10 -6.01 -23.44
N SER A 40 -0.36 -4.90 -23.35
CA SER A 40 1.06 -4.90 -22.96
C SER A 40 1.20 -5.00 -21.44
N ALA A 41 2.28 -5.63 -20.96
CA ALA A 41 2.55 -5.71 -19.52
C ALA A 41 2.96 -4.35 -18.96
N VAL A 42 2.22 -3.87 -17.95
CA VAL A 42 2.54 -2.67 -17.17
C VAL A 42 3.66 -2.96 -16.18
N HIS A 43 3.52 -4.06 -15.44
CA HIS A 43 4.51 -4.57 -14.48
C HIS A 43 4.28 -6.06 -14.20
N LEU A 44 5.16 -6.65 -13.39
CA LEU A 44 5.05 -8.00 -12.86
C LEU A 44 4.65 -7.96 -11.39
N ALA A 45 3.48 -8.51 -11.08
CA ALA A 45 3.01 -8.72 -9.71
C ALA A 45 3.56 -10.02 -9.12
N PRO A 46 4.00 -10.03 -7.86
CA PRO A 46 4.51 -11.23 -7.20
C PRO A 46 3.39 -12.26 -6.97
N ALA A 47 3.64 -13.52 -7.30
CA ALA A 47 2.73 -14.62 -7.00
C ALA A 47 3.03 -15.19 -5.61
N ALA A 48 2.26 -14.75 -4.61
CA ALA A 48 2.46 -15.17 -3.22
C ALA A 48 2.20 -16.66 -3.02
N THR A 49 3.07 -17.32 -2.26
CA THR A 49 2.86 -18.70 -1.81
C THR A 49 2.04 -18.74 -0.53
N GLN A 50 1.45 -19.91 -0.22
CA GLN A 50 0.76 -20.13 1.05
C GLN A 50 1.67 -19.85 2.26
N GLN A 51 2.95 -20.23 2.18
CA GLN A 51 3.92 -20.00 3.26
C GLN A 51 4.19 -18.51 3.47
N GLN A 52 4.29 -17.71 2.40
CA GLN A 52 4.46 -16.26 2.51
C GLN A 52 3.21 -15.58 3.07
N ALA A 53 2.02 -16.08 2.75
CA ALA A 53 0.78 -15.60 3.36
C ALA A 53 0.75 -15.87 4.88
N ILE A 54 1.14 -17.07 5.32
CA ILE A 54 1.30 -17.40 6.75
C ILE A 54 2.32 -16.47 7.41
N GLN A 55 3.48 -16.27 6.76
CA GLN A 55 4.52 -15.36 7.25
C GLN A 55 3.99 -13.92 7.41
N ALA A 56 3.19 -13.42 6.47
CA ALA A 56 2.59 -12.08 6.57
C ALA A 56 1.66 -11.97 7.79
N VAL A 57 0.80 -12.97 8.02
CA VAL A 57 -0.11 -13.02 9.18
C VAL A 57 0.67 -13.07 10.50
N GLU A 58 1.68 -13.92 10.60
CA GLU A 58 2.50 -14.02 11.81
C GLU A 58 3.25 -12.72 12.12
N ASN A 59 3.76 -12.04 11.09
CA ASN A 59 4.40 -10.72 11.27
C ASN A 59 3.39 -9.66 11.69
N ALA A 60 2.19 -9.66 11.11
CA ALA A 60 1.12 -8.75 11.52
C ALA A 60 0.73 -8.96 13.00
N GLN A 61 0.60 -10.22 13.45
CA GLN A 61 0.33 -10.54 14.85
C GLN A 61 1.45 -10.05 15.77
N ARG A 62 2.73 -10.27 15.41
CA ARG A 62 3.86 -9.78 16.21
C ARG A 62 3.90 -8.25 16.28
N ALA A 63 3.67 -7.57 15.16
CA ALA A 63 3.63 -6.10 15.12
C ALA A 63 2.45 -5.53 15.91
N PHE A 64 1.34 -6.25 16.01
CA PHE A 64 0.17 -5.82 16.76
C PHE A 64 0.47 -5.59 18.24
N GLU A 65 1.33 -6.39 18.87
CA GLU A 65 1.66 -6.26 20.30
C GLU A 65 2.29 -4.91 20.66
N SER A 66 3.11 -4.34 19.78
CA SER A 66 3.67 -2.99 19.99
C SER A 66 2.76 -1.89 19.43
N TRP A 67 2.06 -2.17 18.33
CA TRP A 67 1.13 -1.21 17.72
C TRP A 67 -0.07 -0.90 18.62
N ARG A 68 -0.61 -1.89 19.32
CA ARG A 68 -1.75 -1.72 20.24
C ARG A 68 -1.46 -0.74 21.37
N GLU A 69 -0.20 -0.66 21.82
CA GLU A 69 0.29 0.26 22.85
C GLU A 69 0.66 1.65 22.30
N THR A 70 0.67 1.80 20.97
CA THR A 70 0.95 3.11 20.34
C THR A 70 -0.16 4.10 20.65
N THR A 71 0.20 5.25 21.22
CA THR A 71 -0.76 6.28 21.66
C THR A 71 -1.60 6.81 20.48
N PRO A 72 -2.84 7.26 20.73
CA PRO A 72 -3.68 7.85 19.69
C PRO A 72 -3.01 9.01 18.94
N ILE A 73 -2.26 9.86 19.65
CA ILE A 73 -1.50 10.97 19.05
C ILE A 73 -0.44 10.42 18.09
N LYS A 74 0.32 9.39 18.51
CA LYS A 74 1.36 8.84 17.64
C LYS A 74 0.78 8.15 16.40
N ARG A 75 -0.36 7.46 16.53
CA ARG A 75 -1.09 6.91 15.38
C ARG A 75 -1.52 8.01 14.42
N ARG A 76 -2.06 9.14 14.93
CA ARG A 76 -2.41 10.31 14.11
C ARG A 76 -1.22 10.83 13.33
N GLU A 77 -0.07 11.00 13.98
CA GLU A 77 1.15 11.50 13.32
C GLU A 77 1.57 10.60 12.15
N ILE A 78 1.55 9.27 12.36
CA ILE A 78 1.92 8.29 11.35
C ILE A 78 0.95 8.37 10.15
N LEU A 79 -0.35 8.39 10.40
CA LEU A 79 -1.37 8.47 9.34
C LEU A 79 -1.30 9.80 8.59
N ASN A 80 -1.10 10.92 9.29
CA ASN A 80 -0.91 12.23 8.65
C ASN A 80 0.34 12.26 7.77
N LYS A 81 1.43 11.60 8.17
CA LYS A 81 2.62 11.47 7.34
C LYS A 81 2.35 10.61 6.09
N ALA A 82 1.56 9.55 6.23
CA ALA A 82 1.11 8.76 5.07
C ALA A 82 0.27 9.61 4.10
N VAL A 83 -0.65 10.43 4.60
CA VAL A 83 -1.43 11.37 3.77
C VAL A 83 -0.51 12.31 2.98
N GLN A 84 0.49 12.91 3.63
CA GLN A 84 1.46 13.79 2.95
C GLN A 84 2.20 13.06 1.82
N ILE A 85 2.63 11.82 2.04
CA ILE A 85 3.32 11.01 1.03
C ILE A 85 2.37 10.66 -0.13
N LEU A 86 1.13 10.27 0.17
CA LEU A 86 0.14 9.93 -0.86
C LEU A 86 -0.22 11.14 -1.72
N GLN A 87 -0.38 12.32 -1.12
CA GLN A 87 -0.61 13.58 -1.84
C GLN A 87 0.60 13.95 -2.71
N PHE A 88 1.81 13.82 -2.17
CA PHE A 88 3.04 14.09 -2.92
C PHE A 88 3.18 13.16 -4.15
N ARG A 89 2.76 11.91 -4.04
CA ARG A 89 2.83 10.90 -5.12
C ARG A 89 1.52 10.75 -5.90
N GLN A 90 0.58 11.69 -5.77
CA GLN A 90 -0.77 11.53 -6.32
C GLN A 90 -0.77 11.29 -7.83
N ASP A 91 0.04 12.04 -8.60
CA ASP A 91 0.11 11.87 -10.05
C ASP A 91 0.65 10.50 -10.47
N GLU A 92 1.64 9.98 -9.72
CA GLU A 92 2.20 8.64 -9.94
C GLU A 92 1.13 7.57 -9.70
N LEU A 93 0.40 7.68 -8.59
CA LEU A 93 -0.67 6.74 -8.22
C LEU A 93 -1.82 6.77 -9.24
N VAL A 94 -2.19 7.96 -9.74
CA VAL A 94 -3.22 8.10 -10.77
C VAL A 94 -2.78 7.44 -12.07
N ASN A 95 -1.54 7.66 -12.50
CA ASN A 95 -1.02 7.04 -13.72
C ASN A 95 -0.93 5.52 -13.59
N ALA A 96 -0.49 5.01 -12.44
CA ALA A 96 -0.46 3.57 -12.15
C ALA A 96 -1.88 2.96 -12.25
N MET A 97 -2.87 3.57 -11.59
CA MET A 97 -4.26 3.09 -11.64
C MET A 97 -4.83 3.11 -13.06
N VAL A 98 -4.55 4.16 -13.85
CA VAL A 98 -4.98 4.21 -15.26
C VAL A 98 -4.34 3.08 -16.07
N ALA A 99 -3.03 2.85 -15.90
CA ALA A 99 -2.31 1.80 -16.63
C ALA A 99 -2.82 0.40 -16.30
N GLU A 100 -3.10 0.11 -15.02
CA GLU A 100 -3.55 -1.21 -14.59
C GLU A 100 -5.02 -1.51 -14.90
N THR A 101 -5.87 -0.48 -14.96
CA THR A 101 -7.34 -0.65 -15.04
C THR A 101 -7.98 -0.14 -16.33
N GLY A 102 -7.26 0.64 -17.13
CA GLY A 102 -7.80 1.32 -18.31
C GLY A 102 -8.83 2.42 -17.98
N ALA A 103 -8.98 2.79 -16.71
CA ALA A 103 -9.94 3.80 -16.30
C ALA A 103 -9.60 5.19 -16.85
N LYS A 104 -10.62 6.04 -17.01
CA LYS A 104 -10.40 7.46 -17.33
C LYS A 104 -9.58 8.12 -16.22
N LYS A 105 -8.62 8.98 -16.60
CA LYS A 105 -7.77 9.71 -15.64
C LYS A 105 -8.57 10.46 -14.58
N SER A 106 -9.71 11.06 -14.93
CA SER A 106 -10.58 11.75 -13.98
C SER A 106 -11.18 10.81 -12.93
N TRP A 107 -11.53 9.58 -13.33
CA TRP A 107 -12.04 8.56 -12.42
C TRP A 107 -10.93 8.03 -11.50
N ALA A 108 -9.74 7.79 -12.05
CA ALA A 108 -8.57 7.39 -11.24
C ALA A 108 -8.18 8.49 -10.23
N ALA A 109 -8.13 9.74 -10.67
CA ALA A 109 -7.86 10.89 -9.80
C ALA A 109 -8.90 11.02 -8.67
N PHE A 110 -10.18 10.82 -8.99
CA PHE A 110 -11.24 10.80 -7.99
C PHE A 110 -11.02 9.70 -6.95
N ASN A 111 -10.70 8.47 -7.37
CA ASN A 111 -10.47 7.34 -6.46
C ASN A 111 -9.23 7.53 -5.59
N ILE A 112 -8.11 7.99 -6.15
CA ILE A 112 -6.90 8.28 -5.38
C ILE A 112 -7.16 9.38 -4.36
N ASN A 113 -7.80 10.47 -4.75
CA ASN A 113 -8.15 11.55 -3.82
C ASN A 113 -9.10 11.07 -2.71
N THR A 114 -10.09 10.24 -3.04
CA THR A 114 -11.03 9.66 -2.07
C THR A 114 -10.30 8.74 -1.08
N GLY A 115 -9.37 7.90 -1.56
CA GLY A 115 -8.53 7.06 -0.71
C GLY A 115 -7.69 7.88 0.27
N ILE A 116 -7.08 8.98 -0.20
CA ILE A 116 -6.34 9.92 0.66
C ILE A 116 -7.24 10.51 1.75
N GLN A 117 -8.46 10.90 1.39
CA GLN A 117 -9.44 11.44 2.34
C GLN A 117 -9.84 10.41 3.41
N PHE A 118 -9.98 9.14 3.05
CA PHE A 118 -10.25 8.09 4.05
C PHE A 118 -9.11 7.90 5.05
N VAL A 119 -7.85 7.95 4.59
CA VAL A 119 -6.70 7.88 5.51
C VAL A 119 -6.67 9.11 6.43
N MET A 120 -6.96 10.30 5.88
CA MET A 120 -7.05 11.54 6.64
C MET A 120 -8.17 11.49 7.70
N GLU A 121 -9.35 11.01 7.34
CA GLU A 121 -10.47 10.85 8.28
C GLU A 121 -10.12 9.83 9.37
N GLY A 122 -9.53 8.69 9.00
CA GLY A 122 -9.03 7.71 9.96
C GLY A 122 -8.04 8.31 10.96
N ALA A 123 -7.16 9.23 10.52
CA ALA A 123 -6.27 9.97 11.40
C ALA A 123 -7.02 10.93 12.36
N GLY A 124 -8.10 11.55 11.89
CA GLY A 124 -9.00 12.38 12.71
C GLY A 124 -9.71 11.56 13.79
N MET A 125 -10.20 10.38 13.43
CA MET A 125 -11.02 9.51 14.26
C MET A 125 -10.26 8.77 15.38
N VAL A 126 -8.92 8.75 15.40
CA VAL A 126 -8.12 8.01 16.40
C VAL A 126 -8.44 8.35 17.86
N THR A 127 -9.01 9.53 18.15
CA THR A 127 -9.42 9.95 19.50
C THR A 127 -10.92 9.77 19.77
N GLN A 128 -11.67 9.23 18.81
CA GLN A 128 -13.12 9.00 18.93
C GLN A 128 -13.48 7.61 19.44
N VAL A 129 -12.49 6.72 19.57
CA VAL A 129 -12.66 5.42 20.23
C VAL A 129 -12.77 5.65 21.74
N LYS A 130 -14.00 5.86 22.23
CA LYS A 130 -14.31 6.16 23.63
C LYS A 130 -15.11 5.01 24.24
N GLY A 131 -14.88 4.75 25.52
CA GLY A 131 -15.74 3.92 26.34
C GLY A 131 -16.80 4.77 27.05
N GLU A 132 -17.82 4.10 27.59
CA GLU A 132 -18.87 4.73 28.37
C GLU A 132 -18.85 4.16 29.80
N LEU A 133 -19.13 5.01 30.79
CA LEU A 133 -19.37 4.59 32.17
C LEU A 133 -20.88 4.53 32.39
N LEU A 134 -21.42 3.33 32.55
CA LEU A 134 -22.82 3.14 32.92
C LEU A 134 -22.97 3.41 34.42
N GLN A 135 -23.97 4.20 34.80
CA GLN A 135 -24.33 4.36 36.21
C GLN A 135 -25.04 3.09 36.68
N SER A 136 -24.63 2.55 37.84
CA SER A 136 -25.42 1.55 38.54
C SER A 136 -26.58 2.26 39.23
N ASN A 137 -27.81 1.88 38.90
CA ASN A 137 -28.97 2.29 39.67
C ASN A 137 -28.94 1.49 40.97
N ASP A 138 -28.46 2.10 42.06
CA ASP A 138 -28.66 1.59 43.41
C ASP A 138 -30.03 2.08 43.90
N GLU A 139 -31.09 1.31 43.61
CA GLU A 139 -32.39 1.35 44.30
C GLU A 139 -32.61 0.06 45.08
#